data_AF-A0A2T5EJE2-F1
#
_entry.id   AF-A0A2T5EJE2-F1
#
_cell.length_a   1.000
_cell.length_b   1.000
_cell.length_c   1.000
_cell.angle_alpha   90.00
_cell.angle_beta   90.00
_cell.angle_gamma   90.00
#
_symmetry.space_group_name_H-M   'P 1'
#
loop_
_entity.id
_entity.type
_entity.pdbx_description
1 polymer ?
#
loop_
_entity_poly.entity_id
_entity_poly.type
_entity_poly.pdbx_seq_one_letter_code
_entity_poly.pdbx_strand_id
1 'polypeptide(L)'
;MATLTKQEKAWFNKLQKVLNECPFDVSDFDSLTVGDKYITVYKNKGEVDAHHSKYETDLCVSVQALDAEVFNLKLPFGVASAAG
;
A
#
# COMPACT_ATOMS: atom_id res chain seq x y z
N MET A 1 4.07 -24.48 -0.03
CA MET A 1 4.56 -23.09 -0.17
C MET A 1 5.92 -23.14 -0.85
N ALA A 2 6.24 -22.16 -1.68
CA ALA A 2 7.61 -21.98 -2.15
C ALA A 2 8.54 -21.64 -0.97
N THR A 3 9.82 -22.01 -1.05
CA THR A 3 10.80 -21.79 0.02
C THR A 3 11.80 -20.73 -0.41
N LEU A 4 12.02 -19.73 0.46
CA LEU A 4 13.06 -18.72 0.26
C LEU A 4 14.45 -19.28 0.58
N THR A 5 15.45 -18.86 -0.20
CA THR A 5 16.86 -18.97 0.16
C THR A 5 17.17 -18.16 1.41
N LYS A 6 18.33 -18.44 2.04
CA LYS A 6 18.80 -17.66 3.20
C LYS A 6 18.94 -16.16 2.89
N GLN A 7 19.42 -15.83 1.68
CA GLN A 7 19.63 -14.45 1.25
C GLN A 7 18.31 -13.72 1.03
N GLU A 8 17.34 -14.34 0.35
CA GLU A 8 16.00 -13.75 0.14
C GLU A 8 15.30 -13.52 1.48
N LYS A 9 15.34 -14.50 2.40
CA LYS A 9 14.76 -14.35 3.74
C LYS A 9 15.41 -13.21 4.53
N ALA A 10 16.75 -13.10 4.48
CA ALA A 10 17.46 -12.01 5.15
C ALA A 10 17.09 -10.63 4.57
N TRP A 11 16.90 -10.55 3.26
CA TRP A 11 16.48 -9.32 2.58
C TRP A 11 15.07 -8.90 2.99
N PHE A 12 14.09 -9.82 2.95
CA PHE A 12 12.72 -9.53 3.39
C PHE A 12 12.64 -9.14 4.87
N ASN A 13 13.42 -9.78 5.74
CA ASN A 13 13.51 -9.40 7.15
C ASN A 13 14.04 -7.98 7.33
N LYS A 14 15.04 -7.57 6.54
CA LYS A 14 15.56 -6.20 6.56
C LYS A 14 14.49 -5.20 6.10
N LEU A 15 13.78 -5.50 5.02
CA LEU A 15 12.67 -4.66 4.54
C LEU A 15 11.57 -4.53 5.60
N GLN A 16 11.14 -5.64 6.21
CA GLN A 16 10.14 -5.62 7.28
C GLN A 16 10.60 -4.79 8.48
N LYS A 17 11.87 -4.89 8.86
CA LYS A 17 12.43 -4.08 9.95
C LYS A 17 12.33 -2.58 9.65
N VAL A 18 12.67 -2.15 8.43
CA VAL A 18 12.54 -0.75 8.02
C VAL A 18 11.10 -0.28 8.07
N LEU A 19 10.15 -1.10 7.58
CA LEU A 19 8.72 -0.77 7.66
C LEU A 19 8.22 -0.68 9.10
N ASN A 20 8.70 -1.54 9.99
CA ASN A 20 8.34 -1.52 11.42
C ASN A 20 8.89 -0.30 12.18
N GLU A 21 9.93 0.36 11.65
CA GLU A 21 10.51 1.59 12.20
C GLU A 21 9.75 2.85 11.73
N CYS A 22 8.57 2.68 11.12
CA CYS A 22 7.70 3.76 10.67
C CYS A 22 7.41 4.77 11.81
N PRO A 23 7.71 6.06 11.64
CA PRO A 23 7.67 7.04 12.74
C PRO A 23 6.30 7.73 12.91
N PHE A 24 5.31 7.43 12.06
CA PHE A 24 4.03 8.13 12.03
C PHE A 24 2.86 7.24 12.44
N ASP A 25 1.74 7.87 12.78
CA ASP A 25 0.49 7.19 13.12
C ASP A 25 -0.06 6.45 11.90
N VAL A 26 0.05 5.12 11.92
CA VAL A 26 -0.39 4.25 10.83
C VAL A 26 -1.91 4.19 10.66
N SER A 27 -2.70 4.73 11.60
CA SER A 27 -4.16 4.72 11.50
C SER A 27 -4.72 5.68 10.44
N ASP A 28 -3.94 6.71 10.07
CA ASP A 28 -4.30 7.71 9.05
C ASP A 28 -3.80 7.35 7.64
N PHE A 29 -3.00 6.30 7.50
CA PHE A 29 -2.37 5.88 6.25
C PHE A 29 -2.92 4.54 5.78
N ASP A 30 -2.95 4.36 4.48
CA ASP A 30 -3.12 3.05 3.87
C ASP A 30 -2.43 3.04 2.49
N SER A 31 -2.52 1.91 1.80
CA SER A 31 -1.92 1.75 0.48
C SER A 31 -2.78 0.92 -0.46
N LEU A 32 -2.67 1.20 -1.75
CA LEU A 32 -3.34 0.44 -2.79
C LEU A 32 -2.36 0.07 -3.92
N THR A 33 -2.74 -0.93 -4.69
CA THR A 33 -2.10 -1.25 -5.97
C THR A 33 -3.19 -1.53 -6.99
N VAL A 34 -2.99 -1.04 -8.21
CA VAL A 34 -3.86 -1.35 -9.37
C VAL A 34 -3.17 -2.39 -10.27
N GLY A 35 -2.16 -3.09 -9.74
CA GLY A 35 -1.29 -4.01 -10.48
C GLY A 35 0.11 -3.45 -10.68
N ASP A 36 0.92 -4.18 -11.45
CA ASP A 36 2.33 -3.89 -11.74
C ASP A 36 3.25 -3.92 -10.52
N LYS A 37 4.22 -3.01 -10.43
CA LYS A 37 5.28 -3.01 -9.42
C LYS A 37 5.12 -1.87 -8.41
N TYR A 38 4.00 -1.17 -8.44
CA TYR A 38 3.80 0.06 -7.68
C TYR A 38 2.79 -0.13 -6.55
N ILE A 39 3.12 0.43 -5.39
CA ILE A 39 2.24 0.58 -4.25
C ILE A 39 2.10 2.08 -4.01
N THR A 40 0.88 2.58 -4.15
CA THR A 40 0.52 3.96 -3.86
C THR A 40 0.16 4.06 -2.39
N VAL A 41 0.87 4.92 -1.66
CA VAL A 41 0.60 5.25 -0.26
C VAL A 41 -0.23 6.52 -0.23
N TYR A 42 -1.31 6.51 0.55
CA TYR A 42 -2.20 7.66 0.70
C TYR A 42 -2.50 7.94 2.18
N LYS A 43 -2.96 9.16 2.45
CA LYS A 43 -3.34 9.67 3.78
C LYS A 43 -4.84 9.96 3.86
N ASN A 44 -5.33 10.39 5.03
CA ASN A 44 -6.75 10.68 5.27
C ASN A 44 -7.62 9.43 5.05
N LYS A 45 -7.15 8.28 5.52
CA LYS A 45 -7.78 6.96 5.28
C LYS A 45 -9.29 6.98 5.56
N GLY A 46 -9.71 7.59 6.66
CA GLY A 46 -11.13 7.66 7.02
C GLY A 46 -11.99 8.46 6.04
N GLU A 47 -11.45 9.55 5.47
CA GLU A 47 -12.15 10.35 4.46
C GLU A 47 -12.21 9.61 3.11
N VAL A 48 -11.12 8.95 2.74
CA VAL A 48 -11.06 8.10 1.54
C VAL A 48 -12.05 6.95 1.65
N ASP A 49 -12.08 6.23 2.78
CA ASP A 49 -13.03 5.13 3.05
C ASP A 49 -14.48 5.62 2.97
N ALA A 50 -14.76 6.79 3.54
CA ALA A 50 -16.09 7.40 3.51
C ALA A 50 -16.51 7.80 2.08
N HIS A 51 -15.60 8.38 1.29
CA HIS A 51 -15.85 8.74 -0.11
C HIS A 51 -16.04 7.48 -0.98
N HIS A 52 -15.17 6.48 -0.81
CA HIS A 52 -15.23 5.20 -1.49
C HIS A 52 -16.59 4.53 -1.28
N SER A 53 -17.04 4.45 -0.02
CA SER A 53 -18.31 3.83 0.35
C SER A 53 -19.52 4.65 -0.12
N LYS A 54 -19.47 5.99 0.00
CA LYS A 54 -20.60 6.87 -0.33
C LYS A 54 -20.90 6.90 -1.83
N TYR A 55 -19.87 6.84 -2.66
CA TYR A 55 -19.99 7.00 -4.11
C TYR A 55 -19.75 5.69 -4.88
N GLU A 56 -19.49 4.57 -4.19
CA GLU A 56 -19.24 3.25 -4.78
C GLU A 56 -18.17 3.30 -5.88
N THR A 57 -17.15 4.13 -5.70
CA THR A 57 -16.04 4.29 -6.67
C THR A 57 -14.93 3.29 -6.39
N ASP A 58 -14.05 3.00 -7.34
CA ASP A 58 -12.81 2.29 -7.01
C ASP A 58 -11.98 3.09 -5.99
N LEU A 59 -11.23 2.38 -5.12
CA LEU A 59 -10.42 3.03 -4.09
C LEU A 59 -9.43 4.04 -4.68
N CYS A 60 -8.82 3.72 -5.82
CA CYS A 60 -7.89 4.62 -6.51
C CYS A 60 -8.56 5.91 -6.99
N VAL A 61 -9.83 5.84 -7.42
CA VAL A 61 -10.62 7.02 -7.82
C VAL A 61 -10.90 7.91 -6.60
N SER A 62 -11.20 7.32 -5.44
CA SER A 62 -11.40 8.09 -4.20
C SER A 62 -10.12 8.76 -3.71
N VAL A 63 -8.99 8.05 -3.76
CA VAL A 63 -7.66 8.62 -3.43
C VAL A 63 -7.34 9.81 -4.33
N GLN A 64 -7.59 9.67 -5.65
CA GLN A 64 -7.37 10.74 -6.60
C GLN A 64 -8.32 11.93 -6.38
N ALA A 65 -9.61 11.67 -6.14
CA ALA A 65 -10.62 12.71 -5.94
C ALA A 65 -10.35 13.58 -4.71
N LEU A 66 -9.71 13.01 -3.68
CA LEU A 66 -9.37 13.70 -2.43
C LEU A 66 -7.92 14.19 -2.36
N ASP A 67 -7.14 14.06 -3.44
CA ASP A 67 -5.71 14.40 -3.47
C ASP A 67 -4.93 13.76 -2.31
N ALA A 68 -5.28 12.50 -1.99
CA ALA A 68 -4.81 11.81 -0.80
C ALA A 68 -3.48 11.07 -1.00
N GLU A 69 -3.01 10.93 -2.24
CA GLU A 69 -1.74 10.28 -2.56
C GLU A 69 -0.57 11.06 -1.97
N VAL A 70 0.34 10.36 -1.28
CA VAL A 70 1.53 10.99 -0.67
C VAL A 70 2.85 10.39 -1.15
N PHE A 71 2.86 9.14 -1.61
CA PHE A 71 4.10 8.49 -2.06
C PHE A 71 3.85 7.26 -2.94
N ASN A 72 4.79 6.93 -3.83
CA ASN A 72 4.78 5.70 -4.62
C ASN A 72 6.03 4.84 -4.34
N LEU A 73 5.81 3.63 -3.84
CA LEU A 73 6.84 2.61 -3.66
C LEU A 73 6.92 1.73 -4.91
N LYS A 74 8.14 1.48 -5.40
CA LYS A 74 8.40 0.56 -6.52
C LYS A 74 9.09 -0.71 -6.02
N LEU A 75 8.40 -1.84 -6.12
CA LEU A 75 8.99 -3.15 -5.82
C LEU A 75 9.77 -3.72 -7.01
N PRO A 76 10.74 -4.63 -6.78
CA PRO A 76 11.46 -5.28 -7.87
C PRO A 76 10.61 -6.32 -8.63
N PHE A 77 9.54 -6.81 -7.99
CA PHE A 77 8.58 -7.81 -8.50
C PHE A 77 7.15 -7.25 -8.51
N GLY A 78 6.23 -7.98 -9.13
CA GLY A 78 4.82 -7.57 -9.24
C GLY A 78 4.06 -7.64 -7.91
N VAL A 79 3.11 -6.73 -7.73
CA VAL A 79 2.15 -6.65 -6.64
C VAL A 79 0.77 -6.73 -7.27
N ALA A 80 -0.05 -7.66 -6.81
CA ALA A 80 -1.42 -7.80 -7.23
C ALA A 80 -2.34 -7.52 -6.06
N SER A 81 -3.42 -6.76 -6.30
CA SER A 81 -4.56 -6.76 -5.40
C SER A 81 -5.35 -8.04 -5.62
N ALA A 82 -5.49 -8.85 -4.55
CA ALA A 82 -6.15 -10.16 -4.62
C ALA A 82 -7.49 -10.19 -3.85
N ALA A 83 -7.83 -9.11 -3.16
CA ALA A 83 -9.11 -8.95 -2.49
C ALA A 83 -9.93 -7.89 -3.24
N GLY A 84 -11.06 -8.33 -3.76
CA GLY A 84 -12.15 -7.53 -4.34
C GLY A 84 -13.46 -8.19 -3.94
#